data_AF-A0A7J6UQI6-F1
#
_entry.id   AF-A0A7J6UQI6-F1
#
_cell.length_a   1.000
_cell.length_b   1.000
_cell.length_c   1.000
_cell.angle_alpha   90.00
_cell.angle_beta   90.00
_cell.angle_gamma   90.00
#
_symmetry.space_group_name_H-M   'P 1'
#
loop_
_entity.id
_entity.type
_entity.pdbx_description
1 polymer ?
#
loop_
_entity_poly.entity_id
_entity_poly.type
_entity_poly.pdbx_seq_one_letter_code
_entity_poly.pdbx_strand_id
1 'polypeptide(L)'
;MGVPSDVWSAHKEFSAGVLSNCVRITQLRARTLLKSRSRQHRAIPKLVPEYNIMQSQAFGMDEMLEINYGKRLAFKKSTWTWVTDQAISLMQIEMQLTFELGLADSEEMPMLLWFEDYLIGVRVNVVEYLDR
;
A
#
# COMPACT_ATOMS: atom_id res chain seq x y z
N MET A 1 -24.22 23.70 -5.99
CA MET A 1 -24.76 23.50 -4.62
C MET A 1 -23.58 23.18 -3.73
N GLY A 2 -23.37 23.92 -2.64
CA GLY A 2 -22.24 23.70 -1.73
C GLY A 2 -22.45 22.47 -0.86
N VAL A 3 -21.35 21.79 -0.49
CA VAL A 3 -21.38 20.71 0.52
C VAL A 3 -21.73 21.33 1.88
N PRO A 4 -22.71 20.81 2.62
CA PRO A 4 -23.04 21.30 3.96
C PRO A 4 -21.82 21.34 4.90
N SER A 5 -21.73 22.32 5.79
CA SER A 5 -20.56 22.55 6.67
C SER A 5 -20.17 21.34 7.51
N ASP A 6 -21.15 20.56 7.93
CA ASP A 6 -20.97 19.43 8.85
C ASP A 6 -20.38 18.23 8.09
N VAL A 7 -20.84 18.03 6.86
CA VAL A 7 -20.29 17.04 5.92
C VAL A 7 -18.86 17.40 5.55
N TRP A 8 -18.57 18.67 5.30
CA TRP A 8 -17.21 19.15 5.05
C TRP A 8 -16.26 18.93 6.24
N SER A 9 -16.74 19.16 7.47
CA SER A 9 -15.95 18.96 8.68
C SER A 9 -15.64 17.48 8.92
N ALA A 10 -16.64 16.60 8.79
CA ALA A 10 -16.45 15.15 8.85
C ALA A 10 -15.47 14.65 7.77
N HIS A 11 -15.56 15.19 6.54
CA HIS A 11 -14.65 14.84 5.46
C HIS A 11 -13.20 15.23 5.75
N LYS A 12 -13.01 16.41 6.35
CA LYS A 12 -11.70 16.90 6.74
C LYS A 12 -11.07 16.03 7.83
N GLU A 13 -11.83 15.63 8.83
CA GLU A 13 -11.37 14.75 9.90
C GLU A 13 -11.00 13.36 9.39
N PHE A 14 -11.85 12.76 8.55
CA PHE A 14 -11.55 11.48 7.91
C PHE A 14 -10.25 11.54 7.11
N SER A 15 -10.12 12.53 6.22
CA SER A 15 -8.94 12.69 5.36
C SER A 15 -7.66 12.90 6.19
N ALA A 16 -7.74 13.70 7.26
CA ALA A 16 -6.62 13.90 8.17
C ALA A 16 -6.24 12.58 8.90
N GLY A 17 -7.22 11.76 9.27
CA GLY A 17 -7.00 10.43 9.83
C GLY A 17 -6.27 9.50 8.87
N VAL A 18 -6.70 9.42 7.62
CA VAL A 18 -6.04 8.59 6.59
C VAL A 18 -4.61 9.05 6.35
N LEU A 19 -4.38 10.35 6.18
CA LEU A 19 -3.04 10.91 5.98
C LEU A 19 -2.11 10.66 7.19
N SER A 20 -2.62 10.82 8.41
CA SER A 20 -1.88 10.51 9.64
C SER A 20 -1.46 9.04 9.67
N ASN A 21 -2.36 8.13 9.28
CA ASN A 21 -2.04 6.71 9.20
C ASN A 21 -1.02 6.40 8.09
N CYS A 22 -1.08 7.08 6.93
CA CYS A 22 -0.06 6.97 5.87
C CYS A 22 1.33 7.39 6.38
N VAL A 23 1.41 8.47 7.16
CA VAL A 23 2.68 8.90 7.78
C VAL A 23 3.16 7.85 8.79
N ARG A 24 2.27 7.38 9.68
CA ARG A 24 2.58 6.35 10.68
C ARG A 24 3.12 5.08 10.04
N ILE A 25 2.43 4.55 9.02
CA ILE A 25 2.82 3.29 8.37
C ILE A 25 4.13 3.46 7.59
N THR A 26 4.38 4.63 6.99
CA THR A 26 5.66 4.97 6.34
C THR A 26 6.81 4.96 7.34
N GLN A 27 6.61 5.54 8.53
CA GLN A 27 7.61 5.52 9.61
C GLN A 27 7.87 4.09 10.11
N LEU A 28 6.83 3.27 10.25
CA LEU A 28 6.97 1.86 10.63
C LEU A 28 7.70 1.04 9.56
N ARG A 29 7.40 1.28 8.28
CA ARG A 29 8.12 0.69 7.14
C ARG A 29 9.59 1.06 7.21
N ALA A 30 9.93 2.35 7.33
CA ALA A 30 11.31 2.80 7.41
C ALA A 30 12.06 2.13 8.60
N ARG A 31 11.45 2.13 9.78
CA ARG A 31 12.04 1.45 10.97
C ARG A 31 12.23 -0.04 10.77
N THR A 32 11.33 -0.70 10.03
CA THR A 32 11.43 -2.12 9.70
C THR A 32 12.60 -2.37 8.75
N LEU A 33 12.72 -1.58 7.70
CA LEU A 33 13.78 -1.71 6.69
C LEU A 33 15.18 -1.33 7.21
N LEU A 34 15.28 -0.57 8.31
CA LEU A 34 16.55 -0.30 8.98
C LEU A 34 17.05 -1.46 9.86
N LYS A 35 16.28 -2.53 10.05
CA LYS A 35 16.70 -3.70 10.84
C LYS A 35 17.69 -4.56 10.04
N SER A 36 18.34 -5.51 10.73
CA SER A 36 19.11 -6.56 10.03
C SER A 36 18.19 -7.44 9.18
N ARG A 37 18.71 -8.04 8.11
CA ARG A 37 17.95 -8.87 7.14
C ARG A 37 17.04 -9.91 7.81
N SER A 38 17.55 -10.72 8.74
CA SER A 38 16.74 -11.71 9.48
C SER A 38 15.68 -11.09 10.42
N ARG A 39 15.85 -9.82 10.83
CA ARG A 39 14.85 -9.08 11.60
C ARG A 39 13.83 -8.40 10.69
N GLN A 40 14.21 -8.01 9.48
CA GLN A 40 13.29 -7.57 8.44
C GLN A 40 12.33 -8.72 8.09
N HIS A 41 12.86 -9.91 7.77
CA HIS A 41 12.07 -11.10 7.42
C HIS A 41 11.02 -11.46 8.49
N ARG A 42 11.33 -11.28 9.78
CA ARG A 42 10.37 -11.56 10.86
C ARG A 42 9.34 -10.46 11.08
N ALA A 43 9.59 -9.25 10.57
CA ALA A 43 8.80 -8.06 10.83
C ALA A 43 7.89 -7.68 9.66
N ILE A 44 8.35 -7.83 8.42
CA ILE A 44 7.58 -7.45 7.23
C ILE A 44 6.24 -8.19 7.14
N PRO A 45 6.13 -9.52 7.37
CA PRO A 45 4.85 -10.21 7.31
C PRO A 45 3.81 -9.68 8.31
N LYS A 46 4.25 -9.05 9.41
CA LYS A 46 3.37 -8.43 10.41
C LYS A 46 2.90 -7.05 9.98
N LEU A 47 3.63 -6.39 9.10
CA LEU A 47 3.31 -5.05 8.60
C LEU A 47 2.37 -5.10 7.39
N VAL A 48 2.42 -6.16 6.56
CA VAL A 48 1.56 -6.31 5.38
C VAL A 48 0.06 -6.21 5.72
N PRO A 49 -0.48 -6.82 6.79
CA PRO A 49 -1.88 -6.64 7.16
C PRO A 49 -2.27 -5.20 7.48
N GLU A 50 -1.35 -4.37 7.99
CA GLU A 50 -1.64 -2.95 8.21
C GLU A 50 -1.87 -2.21 6.89
N TYR A 51 -1.17 -2.61 5.82
CA TYR A 51 -1.39 -2.04 4.49
C TYR A 51 -2.77 -2.41 3.93
N ASN A 52 -3.29 -3.60 4.21
CA ASN A 52 -4.64 -3.99 3.76
C ASN A 52 -5.72 -3.09 4.39
N ILE A 53 -5.58 -2.74 5.68
CA ILE A 53 -6.47 -1.78 6.36
C ILE A 53 -6.33 -0.40 5.70
N MET A 54 -5.10 0.01 5.41
CA MET A 54 -4.83 1.29 4.75
C MET A 54 -5.40 1.36 3.34
N GLN A 55 -5.43 0.25 2.59
CA GLN A 55 -6.03 0.22 1.25
C GLN A 55 -7.52 0.56 1.31
N SER A 56 -8.27 -0.03 2.24
CA SER A 56 -9.70 0.28 2.41
C SER A 56 -9.93 1.75 2.78
N GLN A 57 -9.10 2.30 3.67
CA GLN A 57 -9.17 3.72 4.06
C GLN A 57 -8.82 4.66 2.90
N ALA A 58 -7.78 4.32 2.14
CA ALA A 58 -7.32 5.09 0.99
C ALA A 58 -8.36 5.06 -0.15
N PHE A 59 -9.04 3.93 -0.36
CA PHE A 59 -10.13 3.83 -1.32
C PHE A 59 -11.26 4.80 -0.99
N GLY A 60 -11.71 4.83 0.28
CA GLY A 60 -12.73 5.79 0.72
C GLY A 60 -12.27 7.25 0.59
N MET A 61 -11.00 7.54 0.85
CA MET A 61 -10.43 8.88 0.65
C MET A 61 -10.45 9.29 -0.83
N ASP A 62 -10.08 8.39 -1.73
CA ASP A 62 -10.08 8.64 -3.16
C ASP A 62 -11.51 8.86 -3.70
N GLU A 63 -12.51 8.07 -3.25
CA GLU A 63 -13.92 8.31 -3.59
C GLU A 63 -14.40 9.70 -3.13
N MET A 64 -14.00 10.12 -1.94
CA MET A 64 -14.35 11.45 -1.43
C MET A 64 -13.66 12.56 -2.22
N LEU A 65 -12.41 12.37 -2.62
CA LEU A 65 -11.72 13.32 -3.50
C LEU A 65 -12.45 13.41 -4.84
N GLU A 66 -12.87 12.29 -5.42
CA GLU A 66 -13.61 12.27 -6.69
C GLU A 66 -14.95 12.98 -6.57
N ILE A 67 -15.70 12.79 -5.48
CA ILE A 67 -16.96 13.52 -5.24
C ILE A 67 -16.73 15.03 -5.16
N ASN A 68 -15.67 15.48 -4.48
CA ASN A 68 -15.42 16.89 -4.23
C ASN A 68 -14.80 17.64 -5.42
N TYR A 69 -13.91 16.97 -6.16
CA TYR A 69 -13.09 17.60 -7.20
C TYR A 69 -13.38 17.08 -8.62
N GLY A 70 -13.97 15.88 -8.74
CA GLY A 70 -14.39 15.28 -10.00
C GLY A 70 -13.31 15.31 -11.07
N LYS A 71 -13.65 15.87 -12.24
CA LYS A 71 -12.74 15.99 -13.40
C LYS A 71 -11.49 16.86 -13.16
N ARG A 72 -11.37 17.55 -12.03
CA ARG A 72 -10.18 18.34 -11.69
C ARG A 72 -9.06 17.49 -11.09
N LEU A 73 -9.33 16.24 -10.71
CA LEU A 73 -8.30 15.33 -10.27
C LEU A 73 -7.50 14.82 -11.47
N ALA A 74 -6.18 14.91 -11.37
CA ALA A 74 -5.27 14.29 -12.34
C ALA A 74 -5.34 12.76 -12.27
N PHE A 75 -5.54 12.21 -11.07
CA PHE A 75 -5.61 10.78 -10.82
C PHE A 75 -6.75 10.48 -9.85
N LYS A 76 -7.62 9.52 -10.19
CA LYS A 76 -8.80 9.21 -9.37
C LYS A 76 -8.49 8.39 -8.13
N LYS A 77 -7.49 7.51 -8.23
CA LYS A 77 -7.16 6.52 -7.17
C LYS A 77 -5.74 6.71 -6.63
N SER A 78 -5.30 7.95 -6.48
CA SER A 78 -3.90 8.24 -6.14
C SER A 78 -3.48 7.65 -4.79
N THR A 79 -4.34 7.75 -3.78
CA THR A 79 -3.99 7.32 -2.42
C THR A 79 -3.97 5.80 -2.36
N TRP A 80 -4.99 5.15 -2.90
CA TRP A 80 -5.11 3.70 -2.94
C TRP A 80 -3.97 3.06 -3.74
N THR A 81 -3.62 3.64 -4.88
CA THR A 81 -2.50 3.19 -5.71
C THR A 81 -1.20 3.29 -4.93
N TRP A 82 -0.93 4.41 -4.27
CA TRP A 82 0.27 4.58 -3.46
C TRP A 82 0.35 3.54 -2.33
N VAL A 83 -0.73 3.34 -1.55
CA VAL A 83 -0.74 2.33 -0.47
C VAL A 83 -0.49 0.93 -1.02
N THR A 84 -1.11 0.60 -2.15
CA THR A 84 -0.99 -0.72 -2.79
C THR A 84 0.42 -0.98 -3.30
N ASP A 85 1.04 0.01 -3.95
CA ASP A 85 2.45 -0.07 -4.37
C ASP A 85 3.40 -0.32 -3.19
N GLN A 86 3.18 0.37 -2.07
CA GLN A 86 3.98 0.16 -0.85
C GLN A 86 3.82 -1.25 -0.27
N ALA A 87 2.60 -1.81 -0.30
CA ALA A 87 2.31 -3.17 0.16
C ALA A 87 3.00 -4.22 -0.72
N ILE A 88 2.87 -4.09 -2.04
CA ILE A 88 3.53 -4.97 -3.02
C ILE A 88 5.04 -4.90 -2.88
N SER A 89 5.60 -3.69 -2.74
CA SER A 89 7.03 -3.50 -2.52
C SER A 89 7.52 -4.24 -1.27
N LEU A 90 6.74 -4.27 -0.19
CA LEU A 90 7.11 -5.01 1.01
C LEU A 90 7.07 -6.53 0.81
N MET A 91 6.06 -7.04 0.09
CA MET A 91 5.98 -8.46 -0.26
C MET A 91 7.15 -8.90 -1.15
N GLN A 92 7.56 -8.06 -2.09
CA GLN A 92 8.75 -8.30 -2.91
C GLN A 92 10.04 -8.32 -2.08
N ILE A 93 10.20 -7.37 -1.13
CA ILE A 93 11.35 -7.38 -0.21
C ILE A 93 11.36 -8.65 0.64
N GLU A 94 10.22 -9.09 1.15
CA GLU A 94 10.13 -10.33 1.92
C GLU A 94 10.57 -11.54 1.09
N MET A 95 10.11 -11.64 -0.16
CA MET A 95 10.51 -12.71 -1.07
C MET A 95 12.02 -12.75 -1.29
N GLN A 96 12.61 -11.58 -1.56
CA GLN A 96 14.06 -11.45 -1.72
C GLN A 96 14.81 -11.86 -0.44
N LEU A 97 14.29 -11.52 0.74
CA LEU A 97 14.87 -11.94 2.01
C LEU A 97 14.80 -13.45 2.21
N THR A 98 13.70 -14.11 1.81
CA THR A 98 13.57 -15.57 1.85
C THR A 98 14.65 -16.24 1.00
N PHE A 99 14.93 -15.71 -0.20
CA PHE A 99 16.02 -16.21 -1.05
C PHE A 99 17.41 -15.89 -0.49
N GLU A 100 17.67 -14.63 -0.10
CA GLU A 100 18.97 -14.18 0.44
C GLU A 100 19.39 -14.96 1.69
N LEU A 101 18.44 -15.35 2.53
CA LEU A 101 18.68 -16.08 3.77
C LEU A 101 18.69 -17.61 3.58
N GLY A 102 18.46 -18.10 2.36
CA GLY A 102 18.41 -19.53 2.06
C GLY A 102 17.29 -20.26 2.78
N LEU A 103 16.14 -19.61 2.93
CA LEU A 103 14.99 -20.12 3.69
C LEU A 103 13.99 -20.91 2.82
N ALA A 104 14.14 -20.85 1.51
CA ALA A 104 13.31 -21.58 0.56
C ALA A 104 13.95 -22.92 0.20
N ASP A 105 13.18 -24.00 0.31
CA ASP A 105 13.58 -25.30 -0.19
C ASP A 105 13.42 -25.38 -1.72
N SER A 106 14.15 -26.31 -2.35
CA SER A 106 14.11 -26.48 -3.82
C SER A 106 12.72 -26.81 -4.36
N GLU A 107 11.87 -27.43 -3.54
CA GLU A 107 10.48 -27.77 -3.89
C GLU A 107 9.56 -26.54 -3.87
N GLU A 108 9.89 -25.52 -3.08
CA GLU A 108 9.11 -24.28 -2.93
C GLU A 108 9.46 -23.24 -4.00
N MET A 109 10.67 -23.33 -4.56
CA MET A 109 11.20 -22.36 -5.52
C MET A 109 10.29 -22.05 -6.71
N PRO A 110 9.66 -23.02 -7.41
CA PRO A 110 8.76 -22.72 -8.51
C PRO A 110 7.57 -21.84 -8.09
N MET A 111 7.03 -22.08 -6.90
CA MET A 111 5.89 -21.32 -6.37
C MET A 111 6.29 -19.90 -5.96
N LEU A 112 7.46 -19.76 -5.31
CA LEU A 112 7.99 -18.46 -4.90
C LEU A 112 8.33 -17.56 -6.11
N LEU A 113 8.95 -18.12 -7.15
CA LEU A 113 9.25 -17.39 -8.39
C LEU A 113 7.97 -16.99 -9.15
N TRP A 114 6.99 -17.89 -9.23
CA TRP A 114 5.69 -17.56 -9.81
C TRP A 114 5.00 -16.42 -9.04
N PHE A 115 5.07 -16.45 -7.70
CA PHE A 115 4.48 -15.40 -6.88
C PHE A 115 5.22 -14.06 -7.06
N GLU A 116 6.54 -14.07 -7.21
CA GLU A 116 7.31 -12.86 -7.54
C GLU A 116 6.87 -12.24 -8.89
N ASP A 117 6.73 -13.06 -9.93
CA ASP A 117 6.22 -12.62 -11.24
C ASP A 117 4.81 -12.05 -11.14
N TYR A 118 3.92 -12.72 -10.40
CA TYR A 118 2.57 -12.22 -10.10
C TYR A 118 2.61 -10.84 -9.45
N LEU A 119 3.45 -10.63 -8.43
CA LEU A 119 3.58 -9.34 -7.75
C LEU A 119 4.07 -8.23 -8.70
N ILE A 120 5.01 -8.54 -9.61
CA ILE A 120 5.47 -7.61 -10.64
C ILE A 120 4.31 -7.23 -11.58
N GLY A 121 3.56 -8.22 -12.07
CA GLY A 121 2.41 -7.99 -12.94
C GLY A 121 1.32 -7.15 -12.27
N VAL A 122 0.99 -7.43 -11.00
CA VAL A 122 0.03 -6.62 -10.24
C VAL A 122 0.52 -5.18 -10.10
N ARG A 123 1.81 -4.96 -9.82
CA ARG A 123 2.38 -3.61 -9.66
C ARG A 123 2.25 -2.77 -10.93
N VAL A 124 2.52 -3.35 -12.10
CA VAL A 124 2.33 -2.68 -13.40
C VAL A 124 0.87 -2.31 -13.60
N ASN A 125 -0.06 -3.24 -13.37
CA ASN A 125 -1.50 -2.99 -13.50
C ASN A 125 -1.99 -1.90 -12.53
N VAL A 126 -1.47 -1.87 -11.29
CA VAL A 126 -1.82 -0.84 -10.29
C VAL A 126 -1.44 0.56 -10.78
N VAL A 127 -0.29 0.72 -11.46
CA VAL A 127 0.10 2.00 -12.05
C VAL A 127 -0.86 2.40 -13.19
N GLU A 128 -1.35 1.47 -13.99
CA GLU A 128 -2.33 1.77 -15.04
C GLU A 128 -3.69 2.25 -14.48
N TYR A 129 -4.03 1.92 -13.23
CA TYR A 129 -5.23 2.44 -12.57
C TYR A 129 -5.15 3.93 -12.19
N LEU A 130 -3.98 4.56 -12.30
CA LEU A 130 -3.87 6.01 -12.14
C LEU A 130 -4.58 6.74 -13.29
N ASP A 131 -4.55 6.18 -14.51
CA ASP A 131 -5.00 6.84 -15.74
C ASP A 131 -6.50 6.60 -16.09
N ARG A 132 -7.22 5.79 -15.31
CA ARG A 132 -8.65 5.45 -15.54
C ARG A 132 -9.59 6.03 -14.49
#